data_AF-A0A7Y6AEJ2-F1
#
_entry.id   AF-A0A7Y6AEJ2-F1
#
_cell.length_a   1.000
_cell.length_b   1.000
_cell.length_c   1.000
_cell.angle_alpha   90.00
_cell.angle_beta   90.00
_cell.angle_gamma   90.00
#
_symmetry.space_group_name_H-M   'P 1'
#
loop_
_entity.id
_entity.type
_entity.pdbx_description
1 polymer ?
#
loop_
_entity_poly.entity_id
_entity_poly.type
_entity_poly.pdbx_seq_one_letter_code
_entity_poly.pdbx_strand_id
1 'polypeptide(L)'
;MARTKRLIAATTVGILAATSLAACGGDDKKGSSSRDTVILGTTDKVGSLDPAAAYDLPSWTITRNTFQKLMRYPEGSTTAVPDAAEKCEFPDPKTYSCTLKPGLTFSDGSPLTGKDVKFSFDRMVKINDPNGPAPLLGSMESVDAIDTTVTF
;
A
#
# COMPACT_ATOMS: atom_id res chain seq x y z
N MET A 1 -45.85 -22.76 73.42
CA MET A 1 -46.25 -24.01 72.76
C MET A 1 -47.24 -23.65 71.66
N ALA A 2 -46.93 -23.95 70.39
CA ALA A 2 -47.81 -23.86 69.20
C ALA A 2 -48.28 -22.44 68.76
N ARG A 3 -48.45 -22.03 67.49
CA ARG A 3 -48.39 -22.69 66.17
C ARG A 3 -48.59 -21.62 65.06
N THR A 4 -47.96 -21.83 63.88
CA THR A 4 -48.45 -21.47 62.51
C THR A 4 -48.43 -19.99 62.07
N LYS A 5 -47.48 -19.54 61.22
CA LYS A 5 -47.38 -19.56 59.73
C LYS A 5 -48.34 -18.64 58.94
N ARG A 6 -47.70 -17.74 58.15
CA ARG A 6 -47.96 -17.31 56.75
C ARG A 6 -48.76 -16.02 56.47
N LEU A 7 -48.16 -15.25 55.54
CA LEU A 7 -48.71 -14.32 54.54
C LEU A 7 -48.55 -12.82 54.81
N ILE A 8 -47.37 -12.29 54.48
CA ILE A 8 -47.23 -10.96 53.89
C ILE A 8 -46.44 -11.17 52.59
N ALA A 9 -47.18 -11.43 51.51
CA ALA A 9 -46.70 -11.34 50.14
C ALA A 9 -47.31 -10.08 49.52
N ALA A 10 -46.61 -9.52 48.55
CA ALA A 10 -46.97 -8.33 47.75
C ALA A 10 -46.55 -6.98 48.34
N THR A 11 -45.25 -6.66 48.30
CA THR A 11 -44.78 -5.25 48.13
C THR A 11 -43.31 -5.13 47.71
N THR A 12 -42.74 -6.08 46.96
CA THR A 12 -41.33 -6.00 46.52
C THR A 12 -41.08 -6.29 45.04
N VAL A 13 -42.10 -6.19 44.18
CA VAL A 13 -41.95 -6.38 42.71
C VAL A 13 -42.03 -5.05 41.94
N GLY A 14 -42.03 -3.90 42.62
CA GLY A 14 -42.13 -2.59 41.96
C GLY A 14 -40.80 -1.87 41.68
N ILE A 15 -39.72 -2.22 42.37
CA ILE A 15 -38.48 -1.41 42.38
C ILE A 15 -37.32 -2.06 41.58
N LEU A 16 -37.46 -3.32 41.16
CA LEU A 16 -36.43 -4.01 40.35
C LEU A 16 -36.61 -3.84 38.83
N ALA A 17 -37.73 -3.27 38.36
CA ALA A 17 -37.99 -3.08 36.94
C ALA A 17 -37.55 -1.70 36.40
N ALA A 18 -37.15 -0.76 37.28
CA ALA A 18 -36.70 0.57 36.86
C ALA A 18 -35.18 0.68 36.68
N THR A 19 -34.39 -0.27 37.21
CA THR A 19 -32.93 -0.27 37.05
C THR A 19 -32.45 -1.01 35.80
N SER A 20 -33.33 -1.70 35.08
CA SER A 20 -33.01 -2.36 33.81
C SER A 20 -33.03 -1.43 32.59
N LEU A 21 -33.56 -0.21 32.70
CA LEU A 21 -33.57 0.77 31.60
C LEU A 21 -32.37 1.73 31.60
N ALA A 22 -31.59 1.81 32.69
CA ALA A 22 -30.40 2.69 32.75
C ALA A 22 -29.15 2.08 32.09
N ALA A 23 -29.19 0.81 31.68
CA ALA A 23 -28.06 0.13 31.03
C ALA A 23 -28.03 0.31 29.49
N CYS A 24 -29.06 0.91 28.88
CA CYS A 24 -29.09 1.20 27.43
C CYS A 24 -28.89 2.68 27.09
N GLY A 25 -28.62 3.52 28.09
CA GLY A 25 -28.34 4.95 27.93
C GLY A 25 -26.90 5.34 28.21
N GLY A 26 -25.98 4.37 28.23
CA GLY A 26 -24.56 4.69 28.18
C GLY A 26 -24.28 5.25 26.80
N ASP A 27 -23.81 6.49 26.73
CA ASP A 27 -23.15 7.05 25.56
C ASP A 27 -22.27 5.96 24.96
N ASP A 28 -22.74 5.36 23.87
CA ASP A 28 -21.88 4.73 22.88
C ASP A 28 -20.98 5.86 22.38
N LYS A 29 -19.92 6.13 23.16
CA LYS A 29 -18.63 6.35 22.56
C LYS A 29 -18.39 5.08 21.76
N LYS A 30 -18.92 5.07 20.54
CA LYS A 30 -18.35 4.39 19.40
C LYS A 30 -16.91 4.89 19.35
N GLY A 31 -16.06 4.26 20.17
CA GLY A 31 -14.67 4.11 19.85
C GLY A 31 -14.72 3.47 18.48
N SER A 32 -14.57 4.29 17.45
CA SER A 32 -14.18 3.84 16.14
C SER A 32 -12.99 2.93 16.42
N SER A 33 -13.20 1.61 16.38
CA SER A 33 -12.08 0.70 16.26
C SER A 33 -11.52 1.00 14.90
N SER A 34 -10.58 1.94 14.85
CA SER A 34 -9.73 2.25 13.71
C SER A 34 -8.96 0.97 13.40
N ARG A 35 -9.60 0.03 12.70
CA ARG A 35 -8.85 -1.04 12.06
C ARG A 35 -8.24 -0.45 10.81
N ASP A 36 -7.23 0.39 11.02
CA ASP A 36 -6.35 0.94 9.96
C ASP A 36 -5.43 -0.17 9.39
N THR A 37 -5.54 -1.40 9.89
CA THR A 37 -4.75 -2.55 9.49
C THR A 37 -5.58 -3.52 8.64
N VAL A 38 -5.11 -3.75 7.42
CA VAL A 38 -5.58 -4.83 6.56
C VAL A 38 -4.59 -5.99 6.68
N ILE A 39 -5.08 -7.17 7.06
CA ILE A 39 -4.28 -8.40 7.11
C ILE A 39 -4.59 -9.20 5.84
N LEU A 40 -3.60 -9.34 4.97
CA LEU A 40 -3.67 -10.19 3.79
C LEU A 40 -3.07 -11.57 4.09
N GLY A 41 -3.92 -12.59 4.22
CA GLY A 41 -3.47 -13.98 4.29
C GLY A 41 -3.21 -14.54 2.89
N THR A 42 -2.06 -15.15 2.67
CA THR A 42 -1.73 -15.84 1.41
C THR A 42 -0.91 -17.11 1.67
N THR A 43 -1.02 -18.08 0.78
CA THR A 43 -0.13 -19.26 0.73
C THR A 43 1.15 -19.01 -0.07
N ASP A 44 1.22 -17.87 -0.74
CA ASP A 44 2.34 -17.48 -1.57
C ASP A 44 3.62 -17.24 -0.77
N LYS A 45 4.75 -17.50 -1.42
CA LYS A 45 6.09 -17.23 -0.86
C LYS A 45 6.73 -16.10 -1.64
N VAL A 46 7.13 -15.05 -0.93
CA VAL A 46 7.87 -13.92 -1.49
C VAL A 46 9.25 -14.40 -1.94
N GLY A 47 9.58 -14.18 -3.22
CA GLY A 47 10.88 -14.54 -3.77
C GLY A 47 11.96 -13.50 -3.44
N SER A 48 11.68 -12.24 -3.77
CA SER A 48 12.61 -11.12 -3.55
C SER A 48 11.88 -9.83 -3.23
N LEU A 49 12.45 -9.01 -2.35
CA LEU A 49 11.98 -7.64 -2.10
C LEU A 49 12.79 -6.59 -2.86
N ASP A 50 13.80 -7.01 -3.61
CA ASP A 50 14.58 -6.15 -4.48
C ASP A 50 13.90 -6.06 -5.86
N PRO A 51 13.46 -4.88 -6.32
CA PRO A 51 12.86 -4.71 -7.65
C PRO A 51 13.73 -5.20 -8.82
N ALA A 52 15.05 -5.25 -8.66
CA ALA A 52 15.96 -5.78 -9.69
C ALA A 52 15.92 -7.32 -9.82
N ALA A 53 15.33 -8.02 -8.85
CA ALA A 53 15.22 -9.49 -8.81
C ALA A 53 13.77 -9.97 -8.56
N ALA A 54 12.78 -9.07 -8.59
CA ALA A 54 11.38 -9.36 -8.29
C ALA A 54 10.52 -9.38 -9.57
N TYR A 55 10.34 -10.56 -10.15
CA TYR A 55 9.47 -10.78 -11.33
C TYR A 55 8.41 -11.87 -11.07
N ASP A 56 7.74 -11.78 -9.92
CA ASP A 56 6.70 -12.72 -9.50
C ASP A 56 5.56 -11.99 -8.74
N LEU A 57 4.36 -12.56 -8.76
CA LEU A 57 3.17 -11.97 -8.12
C LEU A 57 3.31 -11.78 -6.59
N PRO A 58 3.85 -12.76 -5.83
CA PRO A 58 4.05 -12.60 -4.39
C PRO A 58 4.94 -11.41 -4.04
N SER A 59 6.09 -11.27 -4.72
CA SER A 59 6.99 -10.13 -4.54
C SER A 59 6.33 -8.81 -4.91
N TRP A 60 5.58 -8.78 -6.02
CA TRP A 60 4.85 -7.58 -6.46
C TRP A 60 3.75 -7.12 -5.51
N THR A 61 3.17 -8.04 -4.74
CA THR A 61 2.17 -7.68 -3.71
C THR A 61 2.77 -6.74 -2.68
N ILE A 62 4.07 -6.88 -2.36
CA ILE A 62 4.76 -5.99 -1.43
C ILE A 62 5.34 -4.80 -2.17
N THR A 63 6.11 -5.05 -3.24
CA THR A 63 6.88 -3.97 -3.89
C THR A 63 6.01 -2.90 -4.54
N ARG A 64 4.78 -3.21 -4.98
CA ARG A 64 3.82 -2.20 -5.48
C ARG A 64 3.30 -1.25 -4.41
N ASN A 65 3.40 -1.62 -3.13
CA ASN A 65 3.00 -0.80 -1.99
C ASN A 65 4.17 -0.01 -1.40
N THR A 66 5.41 -0.44 -1.65
CA THR A 66 6.61 0.16 -1.04
C THR A 66 7.47 0.95 -2.02
N PHE A 67 7.36 0.71 -3.33
CA PHE A 67 8.12 1.40 -4.37
C PHE A 67 7.21 2.10 -5.37
N GLN A 68 7.60 3.32 -5.75
CA GLN A 68 6.96 4.10 -6.79
C GLN A 68 7.54 3.76 -8.17
N LYS A 69 6.74 3.91 -9.23
CA LYS A 69 7.17 3.76 -10.63
C LYS A 69 7.11 5.10 -11.36
N LEU A 70 7.76 5.23 -12.51
CA LEU A 70 7.58 6.42 -13.36
C LEU A 70 6.14 6.53 -13.85
N MET A 71 5.62 5.40 -14.35
CA MET A 71 4.25 5.23 -14.84
C MET A 71 3.60 4.05 -14.10
N ARG A 72 2.27 4.10 -13.94
CA ARG A 72 1.49 3.02 -13.33
C ARG A 72 0.23 2.72 -14.13
N TYR A 73 -0.30 1.51 -13.96
CA TYR A 73 -1.64 1.16 -14.43
C TYR A 73 -2.62 1.33 -13.27
N PRO A 74 -3.67 2.16 -13.41
CA PRO A 74 -4.77 2.19 -12.46
C PRO A 74 -5.46 0.82 -12.34
N GLU A 75 -6.10 0.56 -11.21
CA GLU A 75 -6.87 -0.67 -11.00
C GLU A 75 -7.95 -0.80 -12.08
N GLY A 76 -8.05 -1.98 -12.69
CA GLY A 76 -9.01 -2.25 -13.78
C GLY A 76 -8.68 -1.57 -15.12
N SER A 77 -7.54 -0.89 -15.24
CA SER A 77 -7.12 -0.20 -16.47
C SER A 77 -5.94 -0.88 -17.15
N THR A 78 -5.95 -0.86 -18.48
CA THR A 78 -4.82 -1.27 -19.34
C THR A 78 -4.06 -0.06 -19.89
N THR A 79 -4.43 1.15 -19.49
CA THR A 79 -3.76 2.40 -19.90
C THR A 79 -2.84 2.88 -18.79
N ALA A 80 -1.57 3.08 -19.12
CA ALA A 80 -0.58 3.63 -18.20
C ALA A 80 -0.84 5.13 -17.96
N VAL A 81 -0.65 5.57 -16.72
CA VAL A 81 -0.75 6.97 -16.31
C VAL A 81 0.50 7.38 -15.52
N PRO A 82 0.83 8.69 -15.46
CA PRO A 82 1.98 9.15 -14.67
C PRO A 82 1.87 8.83 -13.17
N ASP A 83 2.99 8.48 -12.56
CA ASP A 83 3.14 8.25 -11.12
C ASP A 83 4.26 9.14 -10.55
N ALA A 84 5.53 8.69 -10.49
CA ALA A 84 6.65 9.57 -10.15
C ALA A 84 6.96 10.58 -11.26
N ALA A 85 6.69 10.22 -12.52
CA ALA A 85 6.77 11.15 -13.63
C ALA A 85 5.61 12.15 -13.60
N GLU A 86 5.87 13.38 -14.04
CA GLU A 86 4.85 14.35 -14.43
C GLU A 86 4.33 14.01 -15.84
N LYS A 87 5.25 13.69 -16.76
CA LYS A 87 4.94 13.26 -18.12
C LYS A 87 6.00 12.30 -18.65
N CYS A 88 5.61 11.45 -19.59
CA CYS A 88 6.53 10.72 -20.44
C CYS A 88 6.05 10.75 -21.88
N GLU A 89 6.97 10.87 -22.83
CA GLU A 89 6.67 11.02 -24.25
C GLU A 89 7.76 10.39 -25.13
N PHE A 90 7.42 10.12 -26.39
CA PHE A 90 8.35 9.72 -27.43
C PHE A 90 8.64 10.95 -28.30
N PRO A 91 9.71 11.73 -28.03
CA PRO A 91 10.10 12.83 -28.91
C PRO A 91 10.50 12.34 -30.31
N ASP A 92 10.95 11.09 -30.42
CA ASP A 92 11.22 10.39 -31.67
C ASP A 92 10.93 8.87 -31.50
N PRO A 93 10.99 8.05 -32.57
CA PRO A 93 10.62 6.63 -32.50
C PRO A 93 11.51 5.73 -31.64
N LYS A 94 12.67 6.21 -31.15
CA LYS A 94 13.65 5.42 -30.42
C LYS A 94 13.92 5.95 -29.02
N THR A 95 13.60 7.22 -28.77
CA THR A 95 13.84 7.87 -27.49
C THR A 95 12.56 7.92 -26.69
N TYR A 96 12.56 7.39 -25.47
CA TYR A 96 11.48 7.61 -24.50
C TYR A 96 11.98 8.57 -23.43
N SER A 97 11.30 9.69 -23.21
CA SER A 97 11.71 10.69 -22.23
C SER A 97 10.64 10.91 -21.18
N CYS A 98 11.05 10.91 -19.92
CA CYS A 98 10.20 11.14 -18.75
C CYS A 98 10.70 12.34 -17.95
N THR A 99 9.80 13.24 -17.57
CA THR A 99 10.08 14.33 -16.63
C THR A 99 9.52 13.97 -15.26
N LEU A 100 10.35 13.99 -14.21
CA LEU A 100 9.94 13.72 -12.84
C LEU A 100 9.14 14.87 -12.24
N LYS A 101 8.20 14.55 -11.35
CA LYS A 101 7.53 15.55 -10.51
C LYS A 101 8.57 16.26 -9.62
N PRO A 102 8.39 17.55 -9.34
CA PRO A 102 9.27 18.27 -8.44
C PRO A 102 9.07 17.82 -6.98
N GLY A 103 10.14 17.90 -6.19
CA GLY A 103 10.07 17.71 -4.74
C GLY A 103 9.85 16.26 -4.27
N LEU A 104 10.14 15.27 -5.12
CA LEU A 104 10.10 13.86 -4.71
C LEU A 104 11.21 13.57 -3.69
N THR A 105 10.88 12.78 -2.68
CA THR A 105 11.80 12.33 -1.64
C THR A 105 11.61 10.85 -1.36
N PHE A 106 12.69 10.16 -1.00
CA PHE A 106 12.62 8.83 -0.43
C PHE A 106 12.08 8.87 1.00
N SER A 107 11.74 7.71 1.55
CA SER A 107 11.22 7.58 2.92
C SER A 107 12.21 8.01 4.01
N ASP A 108 13.49 8.10 3.70
CA ASP A 108 14.53 8.62 4.59
C ASP A 108 14.72 10.15 4.49
N GLY A 109 13.93 10.82 3.63
CA GLY A 109 13.96 12.26 3.41
C GLY A 109 14.99 12.72 2.37
N SER A 110 15.81 11.83 1.81
CA SER A 110 16.72 12.19 0.73
C SER A 110 15.94 12.54 -0.56
N PRO A 111 16.42 13.49 -1.39
CA PRO A 111 15.74 13.85 -2.63
C PRO A 111 15.83 12.71 -3.65
N LEU A 112 14.73 12.46 -4.37
CA LEU A 112 14.69 11.56 -5.51
C LEU A 112 14.87 12.37 -6.80
N THR A 113 15.87 12.01 -7.59
CA THR A 113 16.29 12.70 -8.80
C THR A 113 16.32 11.76 -10.01
N GLY A 114 16.55 12.31 -11.21
CA GLY A 114 16.73 11.49 -12.41
C GLY A 114 17.90 10.51 -12.30
N LYS A 115 18.91 10.81 -11.50
CA LYS A 115 20.07 9.94 -11.27
C LYS A 115 19.68 8.63 -10.58
N ASP A 116 18.70 8.68 -9.69
CA ASP A 116 18.23 7.50 -8.94
C ASP A 116 17.42 6.57 -9.84
N VAL A 117 16.67 7.14 -10.79
CA VAL A 117 15.99 6.39 -11.85
C VAL A 117 17.03 5.72 -12.73
N LYS A 118 18.00 6.47 -13.29
CA LYS A 118 19.09 5.90 -14.09
C LYS A 118 19.80 4.78 -13.36
N PHE A 119 20.17 5.01 -12.09
CA PHE A 119 20.80 4.00 -11.25
C PHE A 119 19.97 2.72 -11.14
N SER A 120 18.65 2.82 -10.99
CA SER A 120 17.76 1.67 -10.86
C SER A 120 17.76 0.79 -12.11
N PHE A 121 17.72 1.40 -13.30
CA PHE A 121 17.78 0.67 -14.57
C PHE A 121 19.17 0.09 -14.84
N ASP A 122 20.23 0.87 -14.63
CA ASP A 122 21.62 0.40 -14.77
C ASP A 122 21.89 -0.79 -13.83
N ARG A 123 21.41 -0.70 -12.58
CA ARG A 123 21.56 -1.76 -11.57
C ARG A 123 20.80 -3.02 -11.96
N MET A 124 19.59 -2.88 -12.49
CA MET A 124 18.78 -4.03 -12.93
C MET A 124 19.49 -4.80 -14.05
N VAL A 125 19.98 -4.10 -15.07
CA VAL A 125 20.74 -4.70 -16.17
C VAL A 125 22.06 -5.31 -15.67
N LYS A 126 22.74 -4.64 -14.74
CA LYS A 126 24.01 -5.14 -14.17
C LYS A 126 23.82 -6.41 -13.32
N ILE A 127 22.78 -6.45 -12.50
CA ILE A 127 22.48 -7.61 -11.65
C ILE A 127 22.07 -8.80 -12.53
N ASN A 128 21.21 -8.56 -13.52
CA ASN A 128 20.70 -9.57 -14.45
C ASN A 128 20.29 -10.87 -13.73
N ASP A 129 19.48 -10.73 -12.68
CA ASP A 129 19.04 -11.87 -11.89
C ASP A 129 18.26 -12.84 -12.82
N PRO A 130 18.52 -14.16 -12.76
CA PRO A 130 17.79 -15.13 -13.57
C PRO A 130 16.26 -15.09 -13.41
N ASN A 131 15.78 -14.59 -12.26
CA ASN A 131 14.36 -14.41 -11.95
C ASN A 131 13.95 -12.93 -11.98
N GLY A 132 14.83 -12.03 -12.44
CA GLY A 132 14.60 -10.60 -12.49
C GLY A 132 14.02 -10.11 -13.82
N PRO A 133 13.57 -8.84 -13.86
CA PRO A 133 12.97 -8.24 -15.06
C PRO A 133 13.97 -7.80 -16.14
N ALA A 134 15.28 -7.95 -15.94
CA ALA A 134 16.31 -7.43 -16.87
C ALA A 134 16.12 -7.84 -18.36
N PRO A 135 15.68 -9.07 -18.71
CA PRO A 135 15.44 -9.43 -20.10
C PRO A 135 14.39 -8.56 -20.83
N LEU A 136 13.49 -7.89 -20.09
CA LEU A 136 12.50 -6.97 -20.67
C LEU A 136 13.15 -5.67 -21.19
N LEU A 137 14.36 -5.37 -20.77
CA LEU A 137 15.12 -4.19 -21.16
C LEU A 137 16.07 -4.45 -22.34
N GLY A 138 15.98 -5.62 -22.99
CA GLY A 138 16.93 -6.03 -24.04
C GLY A 138 16.97 -5.12 -25.29
N SER A 139 15.96 -4.27 -25.50
CA SER A 139 15.93 -3.28 -26.58
C SER A 139 16.38 -1.87 -26.15
N MET A 140 16.66 -1.66 -24.86
CA MET A 140 17.08 -0.37 -24.32
C MET A 140 18.59 -0.22 -24.52
N GLU A 141 19.01 0.81 -25.24
CA GLU A 141 20.42 1.05 -25.54
C GLU A 141 21.14 1.69 -24.35
N SER A 142 20.49 2.65 -23.70
CA SER A 142 21.06 3.38 -22.55
C SER A 142 19.96 4.00 -21.70
N VAL A 143 20.34 4.49 -20.51
CA VAL A 143 19.49 5.39 -19.72
C VAL A 143 20.34 6.59 -19.33
N ASP A 144 19.88 7.78 -19.64
CA ASP A 144 20.53 9.03 -19.26
C ASP A 144 19.61 9.88 -18.38
N ALA A 145 20.22 10.74 -17.56
CA ALA A 145 19.49 11.63 -16.67
C ALA A 145 20.17 12.99 -16.57
N ILE A 146 19.39 14.04 -16.85
CA ILE A 146 19.78 15.44 -16.66
C ILE A 146 18.71 16.07 -15.77
N ASP A 147 19.12 16.50 -14.58
CA ASP A 147 18.22 17.05 -13.54
C ASP A 147 17.02 16.13 -13.25
N THR A 148 15.82 16.55 -13.64
CA THR A 148 14.55 15.83 -13.48
C THR A 148 14.13 15.07 -14.74
N THR A 149 14.87 15.18 -15.83
CA THR A 149 14.56 14.51 -17.10
C THR A 149 15.38 13.24 -17.20
N VAL A 150 14.70 12.13 -17.48
CA VAL A 150 15.29 10.81 -17.72
C VAL A 150 14.94 10.38 -19.14
N THR A 151 15.94 9.90 -19.87
CA THR A 151 15.80 9.47 -21.26
C THR A 151 16.28 8.03 -21.40
N PHE A 152 15.50 7.22 -22.11
CA PHE A 152 15.73 5.80 -22.40
C PHE A 152 15.89 5.59 -23.90
#